data_AF-A0A847XRV4-F1
#
_entry.id   AF-A0A847XRV4-F1
#
_cell.length_a   1.000
_cell.length_b   1.000
_cell.length_c   1.000
_cell.angle_alpha   90.00
_cell.angle_beta   90.00
_cell.angle_gamma   90.00
#
_symmetry.space_group_name_H-M   'P 1'
#
loop_
_entity.id
_entity.type
_entity.pdbx_description
1 polymer ?
#
loop_
_entity_poly.entity_id
_entity_poly.type
_entity_poly.pdbx_seq_one_letter_code
_entity_poly.pdbx_strand_id
1 'polypeptide(L)'
;MKKNTIHKKASHFQKVKTRQELANEYGITTRTLNNRLKKANLYIPDGIIFPKYLRKIYNTFGIPSRKADSIAKSDSASDSALSGKDQPITST
;
A
#
# COMPACT_ATOMS: atom_id res chain seq x y z
N MET A 1 -17.43 -5.34 43.46
CA MET A 1 -16.92 -6.48 42.67
C MET A 1 -16.44 -5.94 41.33
N LYS A 2 -15.11 -6.00 41.06
CA LYS A 2 -14.54 -5.43 39.84
C LYS A 2 -14.99 -6.28 38.65
N LYS A 3 -15.61 -5.65 37.64
CA LYS A 3 -16.01 -6.32 36.41
C LYS A 3 -14.72 -6.70 35.66
N ASN A 4 -14.43 -7.98 35.54
CA ASN A 4 -13.34 -8.48 34.71
C ASN A 4 -13.70 -8.20 33.25
N THR A 5 -13.29 -7.03 32.76
CA THR A 5 -13.41 -6.66 31.36
C THR A 5 -12.48 -7.56 30.56
N ILE A 6 -13.01 -8.65 30.02
CA ILE A 6 -12.34 -9.43 28.99
C ILE A 6 -12.15 -8.46 27.83
N HIS A 7 -10.95 -7.88 27.70
CA HIS A 7 -10.59 -7.15 26.51
C HIS A 7 -10.69 -8.18 25.37
N LYS A 8 -11.80 -8.17 24.64
CA LYS A 8 -11.88 -8.73 23.30
C LYS A 8 -10.76 -8.04 22.54
N LYS A 9 -9.55 -8.64 22.51
CA LYS A 9 -8.54 -8.29 21.54
C LYS A 9 -9.23 -8.54 20.22
N ALA A 10 -9.70 -7.48 19.57
CA ALA A 10 -10.26 -7.56 18.24
C ALA A 10 -9.24 -8.35 17.44
N SER A 11 -9.56 -9.61 17.15
CA SER A 11 -8.71 -10.45 16.34
C SER A 11 -8.76 -9.79 14.98
N HIS A 12 -7.81 -8.90 14.74
CA HIS A 12 -7.42 -8.52 13.39
C HIS A 12 -6.89 -9.82 12.78
N PHE A 13 -7.82 -10.67 12.33
CA PHE A 13 -7.58 -11.66 11.32
C PHE A 13 -7.17 -10.84 10.10
N GLN A 14 -5.88 -10.50 10.07
CA GLN A 14 -5.29 -9.96 8.86
C GLN A 14 -5.59 -11.00 7.80
N LYS A 15 -6.32 -10.61 6.75
CA LYS A 15 -6.64 -11.52 5.66
C LYS A 15 -5.34 -12.13 5.16
N VAL A 16 -5.43 -13.38 4.73
CA VAL A 16 -4.34 -14.04 4.03
C VAL A 16 -3.99 -13.19 2.81
N LYS A 17 -2.70 -12.94 2.58
CA LYS A 17 -2.22 -12.10 1.46
C LYS A 17 -1.13 -12.81 0.67
N THR A 18 -1.02 -12.44 -0.60
CA THR A 18 0.11 -12.87 -1.43
C THR A 18 1.34 -11.98 -1.20
N ARG A 19 2.52 -12.46 -1.58
CA ARG A 19 3.75 -11.65 -1.56
C ARG A 19 3.63 -10.40 -2.44
N GLN A 20 2.90 -10.48 -3.54
CA GLN A 20 2.70 -9.35 -4.44
C GLN A 20 1.81 -8.28 -3.80
N GLU A 21 0.68 -8.67 -3.20
CA GLU A 21 -0.18 -7.75 -2.45
C GLU A 21 0.58 -7.07 -1.31
N LEU A 22 1.35 -7.86 -0.54
CA LEU A 22 2.15 -7.30 0.54
C LEU A 22 3.21 -6.32 0.02
N ALA A 23 3.88 -6.64 -1.08
CA ALA A 23 4.89 -5.77 -1.68
C ALA A 23 4.27 -4.44 -2.16
N ASN A 24 3.08 -4.52 -2.78
CA ASN A 24 2.31 -3.35 -3.21
C ASN A 24 1.94 -2.44 -2.04
N GLU A 25 1.56 -2.99 -0.88
CA GLU A 25 1.26 -2.20 0.32
C GLU A 25 2.45 -1.38 0.81
N TYR A 26 3.66 -1.92 0.67
CA TYR A 26 4.89 -1.22 1.01
C TYR A 26 5.43 -0.35 -0.13
N GLY A 27 4.80 -0.35 -1.31
CA GLY A 27 5.29 0.35 -2.49
C GLY A 27 6.63 -0.18 -3.01
N ILE A 28 6.93 -1.47 -2.78
CA ILE A 28 8.19 -2.09 -3.20
C ILE A 28 7.94 -3.30 -4.11
N THR A 29 8.99 -3.77 -4.78
CA THR A 29 8.93 -5.01 -5.57
C THR A 29 9.04 -6.25 -4.67
N THR A 30 8.48 -7.38 -5.11
CA THR A 30 8.55 -8.68 -4.40
C THR A 30 10.00 -9.14 -4.14
N ARG A 31 10.91 -8.87 -5.09
CA ARG A 31 12.34 -9.13 -4.94
C ARG A 31 12.95 -8.32 -3.79
N THR A 32 12.59 -7.04 -3.69
CA THR A 32 13.03 -6.16 -2.60
C THR A 32 12.46 -6.61 -1.26
N LEU A 33 11.18 -7.00 -1.23
CA LEU A 33 10.55 -7.57 -0.06
C LEU A 33 11.29 -8.84 0.39
N ASN A 34 11.59 -9.77 -0.50
CA ASN A 34 12.35 -10.99 -0.18
C ASN A 34 13.74 -10.68 0.39
N ASN A 35 14.45 -9.71 -0.18
CA ASN A 35 15.75 -9.29 0.35
C ASN A 35 15.64 -8.68 1.75
N ARG A 36 14.61 -7.87 2.00
CA ARG A 36 14.33 -7.31 3.34
C ARG A 36 13.98 -8.41 4.35
N LEU A 37 13.16 -9.38 3.96
CA LEU A 37 12.81 -10.53 4.80
C LEU A 37 14.05 -11.35 5.19
N LYS A 38 14.94 -11.61 4.22
CA LYS A 38 16.23 -12.27 4.46
C LYS A 38 17.11 -11.47 5.42
N LYS A 39 17.24 -10.16 5.22
CA LYS A 39 17.99 -9.27 6.12
C LYS A 39 17.43 -9.23 7.54
N ALA A 40 16.11 -9.36 7.69
CA ALA A 40 15.43 -9.42 8.98
C ALA A 40 15.40 -10.83 9.60
N ASN A 41 16.06 -11.83 8.98
CA ASN A 41 16.02 -13.24 9.40
C ASN A 41 14.60 -13.80 9.57
N LEU A 42 13.65 -13.32 8.76
CA LEU A 42 12.28 -13.79 8.76
C LEU A 42 12.10 -14.91 7.73
N TYR A 43 12.04 -16.16 8.21
CA TYR A 43 11.66 -17.27 7.36
C TYR A 43 10.15 -17.26 7.10
N ILE A 44 9.77 -16.99 5.86
CA ILE A 44 8.38 -17.01 5.40
C ILE A 44 8.29 -18.09 4.32
N PRO A 45 7.34 -19.02 4.42
CA PRO A 45 7.14 -20.03 3.39
C PRO A 45 6.86 -19.38 2.02
N ASP A 46 7.17 -20.11 0.97
CA ASP A 46 6.89 -19.67 -0.39
C ASP A 46 5.38 -19.70 -0.67
N GLY A 47 4.94 -18.78 -1.54
CA GLY A 47 3.53 -18.59 -1.87
C GLY A 47 2.78 -17.67 -0.91
N ILE A 48 1.73 -18.20 -0.29
CA ILE A 48 0.72 -17.45 0.44
C ILE A 48 1.21 -17.10 1.85
N ILE A 49 1.05 -15.83 2.25
CA ILE A 49 1.48 -15.35 3.57
C ILE A 49 0.32 -15.42 4.55
N PHE A 50 0.45 -16.32 5.52
CA PHE A 50 -0.53 -16.46 6.58
C PHE A 50 -0.53 -15.27 7.56
N PRO A 51 -1.65 -15.02 8.26
CA PRO A 51 -1.81 -13.87 9.16
C PRO A 51 -0.76 -13.84 10.28
N LYS A 52 -0.27 -15.00 10.71
CA LYS A 52 0.80 -15.15 11.70
C LYS A 52 2.11 -14.50 11.22
N TYR A 53 2.45 -14.67 9.94
CA TYR A 53 3.65 -14.07 9.36
C TYR A 53 3.44 -12.61 9.04
N LEU A 54 2.27 -12.23 8.51
CA LEU A 54 1.93 -10.81 8.27
C LEU A 54 2.09 -9.96 9.52
N ARG A 55 1.60 -10.43 10.68
CA ARG A 55 1.81 -9.73 11.96
C ARG A 55 3.28 -9.52 12.29
N LYS A 56 4.14 -10.53 12.07
CA LYS A 56 5.59 -10.39 12.30
C LYS A 56 6.18 -9.32 11.39
N ILE A 57 5.83 -9.34 10.10
CA ILE A 57 6.32 -8.39 9.11
C ILE A 57 5.91 -6.96 9.47
N TYR A 58 4.63 -6.74 9.81
CA TYR A 58 4.15 -5.41 10.18
C TYR A 58 4.78 -4.92 11.49
N ASN A 59 5.08 -5.82 12.43
CA ASN A 59 5.79 -5.46 13.65
C ASN A 59 7.26 -5.09 13.38
N THR A 60 7.91 -5.73 12.40
CA THR A 60 9.33 -5.47 12.08
C THR A 60 9.55 -4.29 11.14
N PHE A 61 8.70 -4.12 10.12
CA PHE A 61 8.86 -3.09 9.08
C PHE A 61 7.93 -1.89 9.27
N GLY A 62 7.01 -1.96 10.23
CA GLY A 62 5.95 -0.98 10.43
C GLY A 62 4.70 -1.32 9.62
N ILE A 63 3.57 -0.73 10.03
CA ILE A 63 2.31 -0.86 9.31
C ILE A 63 2.37 0.08 8.10
N PRO A 64 2.21 -0.41 6.86
CA PRO A 64 2.18 0.45 5.70
C PRO A 64 0.99 1.40 5.82
N SER A 65 1.27 2.69 5.95
CA SER A 65 0.24 3.73 5.94
C SER A 65 -0.32 3.80 4.53
N ARG A 66 -1.61 3.48 4.37
CA ARG A 66 -2.36 3.50 3.10
C ARG A 66 -2.51 4.90 2.47
N LYS A 67 -1.65 5.86 2.83
CA LYS A 67 -1.66 7.26 2.37
C LYS A 67 -0.76 7.52 1.15
N ALA A 68 -0.19 6.49 0.51
CA ALA A 68 0.65 6.69 -0.67
C ALA A 68 -0.15 6.80 -1.99
N ASP A 69 -1.41 6.34 -2.01
CA ASP A 69 -2.21 6.32 -3.25
C ASP A 69 -2.84 7.68 -3.60
N SER A 70 -2.86 8.65 -2.67
CA SER A 70 -3.46 9.97 -2.90
C SER A 70 -2.48 11.06 -3.36
N ILE A 71 -1.18 10.77 -3.47
CA ILE A 71 -0.16 11.78 -3.87
C ILE A 71 0.24 11.64 -5.35
N ALA A 72 0.03 10.47 -5.99
CA ALA A 72 0.46 10.24 -7.37
C ALA A 72 -0.62 10.54 -8.44
N LYS A 73 -1.76 11.16 -8.08
CA LYS A 73 -2.83 11.54 -9.02
C LYS A 73 -3.35 12.98 -8.90
N SER A 74 -2.76 13.84 -8.05
CA SER A 74 -3.19 15.23 -7.91
C SER A 74 -2.42 16.25 -8.76
N ASP A 75 -1.27 15.89 -9.34
CA ASP A 75 -0.37 16.89 -9.92
C ASP A 75 -0.28 16.84 -11.47
N SER A 76 -1.26 16.26 -12.16
CA SER A 76 -1.22 16.14 -13.63
C SER A 76 -2.49 16.56 -14.38
N ALA A 77 -3.29 17.50 -13.85
CA ALA A 77 -4.32 18.19 -14.64
C ALA A 77 -4.86 19.45 -13.94
N SER A 78 -4.02 20.47 -13.76
CA SER A 78 -4.50 21.85 -13.64
C SER A 78 -3.37 22.82 -13.96
N ASP A 79 -2.95 22.82 -15.23
CA ASP A 79 -2.30 24.00 -15.80
C ASP A 79 -3.11 24.43 -17.03
N SER A 80 -3.70 25.62 -16.87
CA SER A 80 -3.96 26.62 -17.88
C SER A 80 -4.95 26.36 -19.02
N ALA A 81 -5.89 27.29 -19.09
CA ALA A 81 -6.90 27.45 -20.11
C ALA A 81 -6.35 27.94 -21.47
N LEU A 82 -7.29 28.04 -22.41
CA LEU A 82 -7.27 28.70 -23.72
C LEU A 82 -6.63 27.94 -24.90
N SER A 83 -7.49 27.36 -25.74
CA SER A 83 -7.73 27.92 -27.08
C SER A 83 -8.86 27.14 -27.77
N GLY A 84 -10.09 27.57 -27.50
CA GLY A 84 -11.23 27.23 -28.35
C GLY A 84 -11.20 28.11 -29.58
N LYS A 85 -11.11 27.45 -30.75
CA LYS A 85 -11.72 27.77 -32.06
C LYS A 85 -12.22 29.21 -32.26
N ASP A 86 -11.74 29.87 -33.33
CA ASP A 86 -12.57 30.42 -34.43
C ASP A 86 -11.65 31.07 -35.51
N GLN A 87 -11.39 30.34 -36.60
CA GLN A 87 -11.86 30.58 -37.99
C GLN A 87 -10.95 31.46 -38.88
N PRO A 88 -10.70 31.07 -40.14
CA PRO A 88 -9.98 31.88 -41.13
C PRO A 88 -10.96 32.83 -41.85
N ILE A 89 -10.59 34.10 -42.00
CA ILE A 89 -11.21 34.98 -42.99
C ILE A 89 -10.14 35.59 -43.90
N THR A 90 -10.44 35.47 -45.19
CA THR A 90 -9.70 35.88 -46.38
C THR A 90 -9.83 37.39 -46.67
N SER A 91 -8.93 37.87 -47.55
CA SER A 91 -9.01 39.10 -48.38
C SER A 91 -8.62 40.40 -47.65
N THR A 92 -7.76 41.28 -48.18
CA THR A 92 -7.66 41.85 -49.54
C THR A 92 -6.21 42.11 -49.95
#